data_AF-A0A2X1N142-F1
#
_entry.id   AF-A0A2X1N142-F1
#
_cell.length_a   1.000
_cell.length_b   1.000
_cell.length_c   1.000
_cell.angle_alpha   90.00
_cell.angle_beta   90.00
_cell.angle_gamma   90.00
#
_symmetry.space_group_name_H-M   'P 1'
#
loop_
_entity.id
_entity.type
_entity.pdbx_description
1 polymer ?
#
loop_
_entity_poly.entity_id
_entity_poly.type
_entity_poly.pdbx_seq_one_letter_code
_entity_poly.pdbx_strand_id
1 'polypeptide(L)'
;MRNWTKPVELIATLDDSAKSAEIKELLAEIAELSDKVTFKEDNSLPVRKPSFLITNPGSNQGPRFAGSPLGHEFTSLVLALLWTGGHPSKEAQSLLEQIRHIDGDFEFETYYSLSCHNCPDVVQGAEPDERTEPAHQAHCN
;
A
#
# COMPACT_ATOMS: atom_id res chain seq x y z
N MET A 1 16.32 -8.06 -7.60
CA MET A 1 15.87 -7.05 -6.62
C MET A 1 16.39 -7.47 -5.25
N ARG A 2 17.24 -6.67 -4.58
CA ARG A 2 17.97 -7.05 -3.35
C ARG A 2 17.99 -5.92 -2.29
N ASN A 3 16.85 -5.28 -2.03
CA ASN A 3 16.75 -4.11 -1.14
C ASN A 3 15.74 -4.24 0.02
N TRP A 4 15.25 -5.45 0.30
CA TRP A 4 14.24 -5.68 1.34
C TRP A 4 14.89 -6.19 2.61
N THR A 5 14.73 -5.47 3.71
CA THR A 5 15.30 -5.79 5.03
C THR A 5 14.26 -6.38 5.99
N LYS A 6 12.98 -6.07 5.78
CA LYS A 6 11.82 -6.65 6.50
C LYS A 6 10.95 -7.51 5.56
N PRO A 7 10.24 -8.53 6.09
CA PRO A 7 9.21 -9.26 5.33
C PRO A 7 7.96 -8.40 5.13
N VAL A 8 7.29 -8.55 3.98
CA VAL A 8 6.05 -7.84 3.64
C VAL A 8 4.95 -8.87 3.37
N GLU A 9 3.73 -8.58 3.82
CA GLU A 9 2.52 -9.31 3.48
C GLU A 9 1.58 -8.41 2.67
N LEU A 10 1.02 -9.00 1.61
CA LEU A 10 -0.03 -8.44 0.78
C LEU A 10 -1.33 -9.14 1.15
N ILE A 11 -2.24 -8.42 1.82
CA ILE A 11 -3.52 -8.97 2.29
C ILE A 11 -4.64 -8.40 1.45
N ALA A 12 -5.14 -9.18 0.51
CA ALA A 12 -6.24 -8.78 -0.37
C ALA A 12 -7.62 -9.10 0.22
N THR A 13 -8.57 -8.22 -0.10
CA THR A 13 -10.00 -8.39 0.15
C THR A 13 -10.72 -8.20 -1.18
N LEU A 14 -11.24 -9.29 -1.71
CA LEU A 14 -11.70 -9.44 -3.09
C LEU A 14 -13.18 -9.86 -3.15
N ASP A 15 -13.75 -9.68 -4.35
CA ASP A 15 -15.06 -10.19 -4.77
C ASP A 15 -14.93 -11.07 -6.04
N ASP A 16 -16.06 -11.47 -6.62
CA ASP A 16 -16.09 -12.34 -7.81
C ASP A 16 -15.98 -11.57 -9.15
N SER A 17 -15.63 -10.28 -9.12
CA SER A 17 -15.52 -9.47 -10.33
C SER A 17 -14.25 -9.78 -11.13
N ALA A 18 -14.27 -9.49 -12.43
CA ALA A 18 -13.07 -9.56 -13.27
C ALA A 18 -11.92 -8.67 -12.73
N LYS A 19 -12.27 -7.55 -12.09
CA LYS A 19 -11.27 -6.64 -11.50
C LYS A 19 -10.57 -7.26 -10.30
N SER A 20 -11.30 -7.99 -9.46
CA SER A 20 -10.69 -8.78 -8.38
C SER A 20 -9.75 -9.86 -8.91
N ALA A 21 -10.09 -10.49 -10.03
CA ALA A 21 -9.20 -11.48 -10.67
C ALA A 21 -7.89 -10.83 -11.16
N GLU A 22 -7.95 -9.66 -11.81
CA GLU A 22 -6.75 -8.89 -12.21
C GLU A 22 -5.84 -8.56 -11.01
N ILE A 23 -6.43 -8.10 -9.89
CA ILE A 23 -5.67 -7.78 -8.68
C ILE A 23 -5.03 -9.02 -8.07
N LYS A 24 -5.77 -10.13 -8.01
CA LYS A 24 -5.24 -11.40 -7.50
C LYS A 24 -4.04 -11.88 -8.29
N GLU A 25 -4.12 -11.85 -9.62
CA GLU A 25 -3.03 -12.23 -10.51
C GLU A 25 -1.79 -11.35 -10.28
N LEU A 26 -1.97 -10.03 -10.26
CA LEU A 26 -0.89 -9.08 -9.99
C LEU A 26 -0.19 -9.34 -8.64
N LEU A 27 -0.97 -9.52 -7.55
CA LEU A 27 -0.39 -9.73 -6.22
C LEU A 27 0.33 -11.07 -6.11
N ALA A 28 -0.17 -12.11 -6.79
CA ALA A 28 0.50 -13.39 -6.87
C ALA A 28 1.83 -13.28 -7.64
N GLU A 29 1.85 -12.60 -8.79
CA GLU A 29 3.08 -12.33 -9.54
C GLU A 29 4.11 -11.58 -8.70
N ILE A 30 3.70 -10.53 -7.98
CA ILE A 30 4.61 -9.78 -7.09
C ILE A 30 5.18 -10.68 -5.99
N ALA A 31 4.36 -11.56 -5.41
CA ALA A 31 4.81 -12.49 -4.38
C ALA A 31 5.86 -13.49 -4.90
N GLU A 32 5.78 -13.90 -6.17
CA GLU A 32 6.75 -14.79 -6.78
C GLU A 32 8.12 -14.12 -7.03
N LEU A 33 8.18 -12.79 -7.08
CA LEU A 33 9.42 -12.05 -7.35
C LEU A 33 10.38 -11.99 -6.15
N SER A 34 9.92 -12.26 -4.92
CA SER A 34 10.79 -12.32 -3.74
C SER A 34 10.24 -13.20 -2.63
N ASP A 35 11.14 -13.98 -2.03
CA ASP A 35 10.95 -14.75 -0.80
C ASP A 35 10.53 -13.94 0.44
N LYS A 36 10.65 -12.61 0.39
CA LYS A 36 10.25 -11.70 1.47
C LYS A 36 8.85 -11.14 1.30
N VAL A 37 8.20 -11.38 0.17
CA VAL A 37 6.81 -10.99 -0.07
C VAL A 37 5.94 -12.22 0.11
N THR A 38 4.84 -12.08 0.85
CA THR A 38 3.81 -13.12 0.88
C THR A 38 2.48 -12.52 0.46
N PHE A 39 1.65 -13.34 -0.18
CA PHE A 39 0.30 -12.96 -0.59
C PHE A 39 -0.73 -13.83 0.15
N LYS A 40 -1.75 -13.18 0.70
CA LYS A 40 -2.89 -13.80 1.38
C LYS A 40 -4.19 -13.11 0.98
N GLU A 41 -5.29 -13.84 1.09
CA GLU A 41 -6.63 -13.31 0.91
C GLU A 41 -7.40 -13.41 2.23
N ASP A 42 -8.02 -12.31 2.65
CA ASP A 42 -9.05 -12.27 3.67
C ASP A 42 -10.25 -11.48 3.14
N ASN A 43 -11.20 -12.24 2.56
CA ASN A 43 -12.39 -11.70 1.93
C ASN A 43 -13.50 -11.37 2.95
N SER A 44 -13.26 -11.58 4.25
CA SER A 44 -14.23 -11.32 5.32
C SER A 44 -14.15 -9.90 5.90
N LEU A 45 -13.05 -9.18 5.61
CA LEU A 45 -12.81 -7.84 6.14
C LEU A 45 -13.83 -6.80 5.65
N PRO A 46 -14.27 -5.85 6.50
CA PRO A 46 -15.25 -4.83 6.16
C PRO A 46 -14.61 -3.65 5.40
N VAL A 47 -13.91 -3.95 4.32
CA VAL A 47 -13.21 -2.97 3.46
C VAL A 47 -13.71 -3.06 2.01
N ARG A 48 -13.34 -2.07 1.18
CA ARG A 48 -13.69 -2.05 -0.24
C ARG A 48 -13.16 -3.29 -0.96
N LYS A 49 -13.88 -3.73 -1.99
CA LYS A 49 -13.52 -4.85 -2.87
C LYS A 49 -13.50 -4.39 -4.33
N PRO A 50 -12.45 -4.69 -5.11
CA PRO A 50 -11.17 -5.23 -4.66
C PRO A 50 -10.32 -4.19 -3.92
N SER A 51 -9.65 -4.60 -2.85
CA SER A 51 -8.54 -3.84 -2.25
C SER A 51 -7.48 -4.75 -1.66
N PHE A 52 -6.30 -4.22 -1.37
CA PHE A 52 -5.26 -4.94 -0.66
C PHE A 52 -4.45 -4.02 0.25
N LEU A 53 -4.04 -4.56 1.39
CA LEU A 53 -3.16 -3.94 2.37
C LEU A 53 -1.72 -4.41 2.13
N ILE A 54 -0.78 -3.47 2.19
CA ILE A 54 0.66 -3.74 2.22
C ILE A 54 1.11 -3.57 3.67
N THR A 55 1.58 -4.64 4.31
CA THR A 55 1.94 -4.61 5.75
C THR A 55 3.12 -5.53 6.06
N ASN A 56 3.51 -5.62 7.34
CA ASN A 56 4.46 -6.61 7.83
C ASN A 56 3.71 -7.76 8.55
N PRO A 57 4.27 -8.98 8.61
CA PRO A 57 3.65 -10.11 9.29
C PRO A 57 3.26 -9.79 10.74
N GLY A 58 1.99 -10.04 11.08
CA GLY A 58 1.44 -9.77 12.42
C GLY A 58 1.03 -8.31 12.67
N SER A 59 1.23 -7.42 11.68
CA SER A 59 0.68 -6.06 11.68
C SER A 59 -0.54 -5.98 10.77
N ASN A 60 -1.45 -5.06 11.11
CA ASN A 60 -2.58 -4.67 10.26
C ASN A 60 -2.44 -3.21 9.78
N GLN A 61 -1.30 -2.57 10.06
CA GLN A 61 -0.99 -1.21 9.66
C GLN A 61 -0.25 -1.17 8.33
N GLY A 62 -0.53 -0.16 7.53
CA GLY A 62 0.15 0.11 6.27
C GLY A 62 -0.82 0.63 5.20
N PRO A 63 -0.32 1.02 4.02
CA PRO A 63 -1.16 1.62 2.99
C PRO A 63 -2.08 0.57 2.37
N ARG A 64 -3.32 0.98 2.08
CA ARG A 64 -4.32 0.16 1.36
C ARG A 64 -4.61 0.76 -0.01
N PHE A 65 -4.54 -0.07 -1.04
CA PHE A 65 -4.98 0.30 -2.38
C PHE A 65 -6.32 -0.37 -2.68
N ALA A 66 -7.31 0.40 -3.16
CA ALA A 66 -8.59 -0.12 -3.64
C ALA A 66 -8.73 0.14 -5.15
N GLY A 67 -9.04 -0.90 -5.91
CA GLY A 67 -8.98 -0.89 -7.37
C GLY A 67 -7.57 -1.16 -7.92
N SER A 68 -7.31 -0.71 -9.15
CA SER A 68 -6.04 -0.98 -9.84
C SER A 68 -4.90 -0.08 -9.33
N PRO A 69 -3.76 -0.65 -8.87
CA PRO A 69 -2.58 0.11 -8.46
C PRO A 69 -1.61 0.34 -9.64
N LEU A 70 -2.03 0.08 -10.88
CA LEU A 70 -1.21 0.22 -12.08
C LEU A 70 -1.32 1.63 -12.70
N GLY A 71 -0.75 1.84 -13.89
CA GLY A 71 -0.71 3.15 -14.53
C GLY A 71 0.32 4.07 -13.88
N HIS A 72 -0.02 5.34 -13.67
CA HIS A 72 0.88 6.30 -13.00
C HIS A 72 1.14 5.97 -11.52
N GLU A 73 0.26 5.20 -10.87
CA GLU A 73 0.43 4.77 -9.48
C GLU A 73 1.32 3.53 -9.30
N PHE A 74 1.83 2.94 -10.38
CA PHE A 74 2.76 1.82 -10.27
C PHE A 74 4.01 2.19 -9.44
N THR A 75 4.49 3.43 -9.58
CA THR A 75 5.60 3.94 -8.76
C THR A 75 5.21 4.01 -7.28
N SER A 76 3.98 4.42 -6.97
CA SER A 76 3.45 4.50 -5.60
C SER A 76 3.34 3.11 -4.96
N LEU A 77 2.89 2.10 -5.72
CA LEU A 77 2.92 0.69 -5.29
C LEU A 77 4.35 0.23 -4.95
N VAL A 78 5.31 0.49 -5.85
CA VAL A 78 6.71 0.09 -5.64
C VAL A 78 7.31 0.78 -4.41
N LEU A 79 7.04 2.07 -4.19
CA LEU A 79 7.53 2.78 -3.01
C LEU A 79 6.90 2.26 -1.72
N ALA A 80 5.58 2.02 -1.70
CA ALA A 80 4.89 1.44 -0.56
C ALA A 80 5.48 0.07 -0.16
N LEU A 81 5.78 -0.79 -1.15
CA LEU A 81 6.46 -2.06 -0.94
C LEU A 81 7.87 -1.88 -0.37
N LEU A 82 8.65 -0.92 -0.91
CA LEU A 82 10.01 -0.64 -0.45
C LEU A 82 10.04 -0.13 0.99
N TRP A 83 9.19 0.85 1.32
CA TRP A 83 9.12 1.42 2.67
C TRP A 83 8.66 0.39 3.70
N THR A 84 7.61 -0.38 3.40
CA THR A 84 7.15 -1.49 4.25
C THR A 84 8.22 -2.57 4.38
N GLY A 85 8.98 -2.81 3.32
CA GLY A 85 10.15 -3.70 3.29
C GLY A 85 11.39 -3.15 4.00
N GLY A 86 11.31 -1.99 4.64
CA GLY A 86 12.38 -1.38 5.45
C GLY A 86 13.40 -0.56 4.65
N HIS A 87 13.11 -0.19 3.41
CA HIS A 87 13.90 0.80 2.67
C HIS A 87 13.61 2.20 3.22
N PRO A 88 14.64 3.01 3.55
CA PRO A 88 14.40 4.35 4.08
C PRO A 88 13.76 5.27 3.03
N SER A 89 12.89 6.18 3.50
CA SER A 89 12.42 7.31 2.70
C SER A 89 13.57 8.25 2.35
N LYS A 90 13.41 8.99 1.24
CA LYS A 90 14.37 10.01 0.81
C LYS A 90 14.07 11.39 1.41
N GLU A 91 12.93 11.52 2.09
CA GLU A 91 12.53 12.75 2.77
C GLU A 91 13.49 13.13 3.91
N ALA A 92 13.47 14.42 4.27
CA ALA A 92 14.31 14.92 5.33
C ALA A 92 13.93 14.28 6.68
N GLN A 93 14.93 13.82 7.46
CA GLN A 93 14.69 13.20 8.77
C GLN A 93 13.89 14.08 9.73
N SER A 94 14.06 15.41 9.68
CA SER A 94 13.27 16.35 10.47
C SER A 94 11.78 16.33 10.11
N LEU A 95 11.44 16.12 8.83
CA LEU A 95 10.07 16.00 8.36
C LEU A 95 9.46 14.67 8.81
N LEU A 96 10.21 13.57 8.69
CA LEU A 96 9.77 12.25 9.16
C LEU A 96 9.53 12.23 10.67
N GLU A 97 10.43 12.84 11.45
CA GLU A 97 10.24 13.01 12.90
C GLU A 97 9.02 13.88 13.23
N GLN A 98 8.75 14.93 12.45
CA GLN A 98 7.55 15.74 12.64
C GLN A 98 6.28 14.91 12.38
N ILE A 99 6.24 14.14 11.29
CA ILE A 99 5.09 13.28 10.95
C ILE A 99 4.81 12.28 12.07
N ARG A 100 5.86 11.62 12.58
CA ARG A 100 5.74 10.71 13.73
C ARG A 100 5.05 11.41 14.90
N HIS A 101 5.45 12.63 15.25
CA HIS A 101 4.95 13.33 16.43
C HIS A 101 3.64 14.10 16.22
N ILE A 102 2.90 13.84 15.12
CA ILE A 102 1.56 14.39 14.96
C ILE A 102 0.61 13.69 15.95
N ASP A 103 -0.07 14.49 16.77
CA ASP A 103 -1.08 14.00 17.71
C ASP A 103 -2.46 13.93 17.02
N GLY A 104 -3.09 12.76 17.09
CA GLY A 104 -4.46 12.52 16.61
C GLY A 104 -4.56 11.29 15.70
N ASP A 105 -5.77 10.76 15.58
CA ASP A 105 -6.09 9.68 14.65
C ASP A 105 -6.61 10.29 13.34
N PHE A 106 -5.93 9.99 12.23
CA PHE A 106 -6.26 10.56 10.92
C PHE A 106 -6.50 9.45 9.90
N GLU A 107 -7.66 9.45 9.27
CA GLU A 107 -7.97 8.58 8.14
C GLU A 107 -7.89 9.38 6.84
N PHE A 108 -6.98 8.97 5.94
CA PHE A 108 -6.80 9.61 4.65
C PHE A 108 -7.34 8.72 3.53
N GLU A 109 -8.26 9.26 2.72
CA GLU A 109 -8.72 8.64 1.47
C GLU A 109 -8.32 9.52 0.27
N THR A 110 -7.51 8.98 -0.65
CA THR A 110 -7.10 9.68 -1.88
C THR A 110 -7.74 9.02 -3.09
N TYR A 111 -8.52 9.77 -3.87
CA TYR A 111 -9.08 9.30 -5.13
C TYR A 111 -8.17 9.67 -6.31
N TYR A 112 -7.82 8.69 -7.13
CA TYR A 112 -6.98 8.85 -8.32
C TYR A 112 -7.59 8.15 -9.54
N SER A 113 -7.00 8.40 -10.71
CA SER A 113 -7.33 7.73 -11.97
C SER A 113 -6.02 7.24 -12.61
N LEU A 114 -6.08 6.14 -13.34
CA LEU A 114 -4.93 5.58 -14.07
C LEU A 114 -4.25 6.59 -15.00
N SER A 115 -4.98 7.59 -15.49
CA SER A 115 -4.48 8.64 -16.40
C SER A 115 -4.01 9.92 -15.70
N CYS A 116 -4.09 10.00 -14.37
CA CYS A 116 -3.70 11.20 -13.63
C CYS A 116 -2.18 11.30 -13.50
N HIS A 117 -1.59 12.34 -14.10
CA HIS A 117 -0.14 12.58 -14.03
C HIS A 117 0.34 13.11 -12.67
N ASN A 118 -0.52 13.81 -11.91
CA ASN A 118 -0.14 14.50 -10.67
C ASN A 118 -0.55 13.76 -9.39
N CYS A 119 -1.30 12.67 -9.51
CA CYS A 119 -1.78 11.88 -8.37
C CYS A 119 -0.68 11.12 -7.62
N PRO A 120 0.42 10.67 -8.26
CA PRO A 120 1.47 9.92 -7.56
C PRO A 120 2.11 10.69 -6.41
N ASP A 121 2.29 12.01 -6.56
CA ASP A 121 2.91 12.85 -5.52
C ASP A 121 2.03 12.93 -4.26
N VAL A 122 0.71 12.87 -4.41
CA VAL A 122 -0.26 12.94 -3.29
C VAL A 122 -0.36 11.59 -2.58
N VAL A 123 -0.33 10.49 -3.34
CA VAL A 123 -0.33 9.13 -2.77
C VAL A 123 0.98 8.83 -2.05
N GLN A 124 2.11 9.30 -2.58
CA GLN A 124 3.44 9.12 -1.98
C GLN A 124 3.67 10.01 -0.75
N GLY A 125 3.07 11.21 -0.71
CA GLY A 125 3.18 12.14 0.42
C GLY A 125 2.50 11.64 1.71
N ALA A 126 1.60 10.67 1.61
CA ALA A 126 1.00 9.99 2.75
C ALA A 126 1.87 8.78 3.18
N GLU A 127 3.12 9.07 3.53
CA GLU A 127 4.10 8.06 3.94
C GLU A 127 3.56 7.23 5.12
N PRO A 128 3.69 5.89 5.09
CA PRO A 128 3.16 5.05 6.16
C PRO A 128 3.93 5.28 7.47
N ASP A 129 3.25 5.80 8.49
CA ASP A 129 3.74 5.86 9.87
C ASP A 129 3.16 4.68 10.67
N GLU A 130 3.99 4.05 11.52
CA GLU A 130 3.61 2.93 12.40
C GLU A 130 2.57 3.34 13.47
N ARG A 131 2.22 4.63 13.56
CA ARG A 131 1.21 5.15 14.50
C ARG A 131 -0.11 5.57 13.86
N THR A 132 -0.19 5.74 12.56
CA THR A 132 -1.42 6.19 11.90
C THR A 132 -2.36 5.01 11.66
N GLU A 133 -3.24 4.77 12.63
CA GLU A 133 -4.50 4.08 12.40
C GLU A 133 -5.61 5.16 12.27
N PRO A 134 -6.40 5.18 11.18
CA PRO A 134 -6.45 4.18 10.11
C PRO A 134 -5.47 4.46 8.97
N ALA A 135 -5.04 3.37 8.35
CA ALA A 135 -4.27 3.30 7.12
C ALA A 135 -4.65 4.35 6.06
N HIS A 136 -3.66 4.97 5.41
CA HIS A 136 -3.87 5.71 4.16
C HIS A 136 -4.52 4.79 3.11
N GLN A 137 -5.67 5.18 2.58
CA GLN A 137 -6.39 4.47 1.54
C GLN A 137 -6.28 5.22 0.21
N ALA A 138 -5.71 4.58 -0.79
CA ALA A 138 -5.65 5.09 -2.17
C ALA A 138 -6.72 4.37 -3.02
N HIS A 139 -7.60 5.13 -3.66
CA HIS A 139 -8.74 4.65 -4.43
C HIS A 139 -8.60 5.00 -5.90
N CYS A 140 -8.55 3.99 -6.77
CA CYS A 140 -8.72 4.21 -8.21
C CYS A 140 -10.21 4.28 -8.55
N ASN A 141 -10.65 5.40 -9.13
CA ASN A 141 -11.96 5.51 -9.79
C ASN A 141 -12.00 4.70 -11.10
#